data_AF-A0A258LBV5-F1
#
_entry.id   AF-A0A258LBV5-F1
#
_cell.length_a   1.000
_cell.length_b   1.000
_cell.length_c   1.000
_cell.angle_alpha   90.00
_cell.angle_beta   90.00
_cell.angle_gamma   90.00
#
_symmetry.space_group_name_H-M   'P 1'
#
loop_
_entity.id
_entity.type
_entity.pdbx_description
1 polymer ?
#
loop_
_entity_poly.entity_id
_entity_poly.type
_entity_poly.pdbx_seq_one_letter_code
_entity_poly.pdbx_strand_id
1 'polypeptide(L)' 'MIESTIPYHICPAPWQLKGEGYLMLYRFSEDFLMKEGFISEELKGAVWLNIGLVMLVNYQDSPV' A
#
# COMPACT_ATOMS: atom_id res chain seq x y z
N MET A 1 22.90 9.14 14.94
CA MET A 1 21.42 9.19 15.03
C MET A 1 21.02 10.64 14.99
N ILE A 2 20.38 11.09 13.91
CA ILE A 2 19.79 12.43 13.83
C ILE A 2 18.35 12.27 14.30
N GLU A 3 18.02 12.84 15.45
CA GLU A 3 16.64 12.89 15.93
C GLU A 3 15.83 13.76 14.96
N SER A 4 14.81 13.17 14.33
CA SER A 4 13.87 13.91 13.50
C SER A 4 12.99 14.76 14.42
N THR A 5 13.14 16.08 14.36
CA THR A 5 12.36 17.06 15.13
C THR A 5 10.95 17.32 14.58
N ILE A 6 10.44 16.45 13.70
CA ILE A 6 9.09 16.58 13.14
C ILE A 6 8.10 16.02 14.17
N PRO A 7 7.19 16.84 14.73
CA PRO A 7 6.19 16.34 15.66
C PRO A 7 5.31 15.31 14.96
N TYR A 8 5.21 14.12 15.55
CA TYR A 8 4.30 13.08 15.07
C TYR A 8 2.85 13.57 15.19
N HIS A 9 2.19 13.82 14.06
CA HIS A 9 0.79 14.22 14.03
C HIS A 9 -0.09 12.96 14.10
N ILE A 10 -0.74 12.75 15.25
CA ILE A 10 -1.74 11.68 15.40
C ILE A 10 -3.00 12.12 14.67
N CYS A 11 -3.33 11.46 13.56
CA CYS A 11 -4.58 11.66 12.84
C CYS A 11 -5.53 10.48 13.13
N PRO A 12 -6.47 10.60 14.09
CA PRO A 12 -7.40 9.51 14.39
C PRO A 12 -8.46 9.35 13.28
N ALA A 13 -8.94 8.12 13.09
CA ALA A 13 -10.04 7.81 12.18
C ALA A 13 -11.36 8.53 12.60
N PRO A 14 -12.31 8.78 11.67
CA PRO A 14 -12.36 8.31 10.29
C PRO A 14 -11.61 9.22 9.30
N TRP A 15 -10.80 8.61 8.43
CA TRP A 15 -10.13 9.33 7.34
C TRP A 15 -11.01 9.35 6.10
N GLN A 16 -11.20 10.54 5.53
CA GLN A 16 -11.84 10.72 4.23
C GLN A 16 -10.79 11.24 3.26
N LEU A 17 -10.54 10.47 2.20
CA LEU A 17 -9.58 10.84 1.16
C LEU A 17 -10.34 11.11 -0.12
N LYS A 18 -9.91 12.15 -0.85
CA LYS A 18 -10.43 12.48 -2.18
C LYS A 18 -9.28 12.64 -3.15
N GLY A 19 -9.42 12.04 -4.32
CA GLY A 19 -8.39 12.12 -5.35
C GLY A 19 -8.79 11.37 -6.61
N GLU A 20 -7.83 11.30 -7.51
CA GLU A 20 -7.93 10.59 -8.78
C GLU A 20 -6.80 9.58 -8.86
N GLY A 21 -6.97 8.51 -9.62
CA GLY A 21 -5.89 7.54 -9.76
C GLY A 21 -6.06 6.60 -10.93
N TYR A 22 -4.94 6.03 -11.33
CA TYR A 22 -4.87 4.93 -12.29
C TYR A 22 -4.67 3.63 -11.52
N LEU A 23 -5.53 2.66 -11.82
CA LEU A 23 -5.43 1.31 -11.29
C LEU A 23 -5.06 0.37 -12.43
N MET A 24 -3.93 -0.30 -12.30
CA MET A 24 -3.50 -1.32 -13.25
C MET A 24 -3.63 -2.68 -12.58
N LEU A 25 -4.44 -3.55 -13.18
CA LEU A 25 -4.47 -4.96 -12.81
C LEU A 25 -3.22 -5.63 -13.37
N TYR A 26 -2.46 -6.29 -12.49
CA TYR A 26 -1.22 -6.95 -12.87
C TYR A 26 -1.16 -8.35 -12.27
N ARG A 27 -0.68 -9.31 -13.06
CA ARG A 27 -0.38 -10.66 -12.58
C ARG A 27 1.11 -10.77 -12.31
N PHE A 28 1.46 -10.82 -11.03
CA PHE A 28 2.84 -10.95 -10.58
C PHE A 28 3.34 -12.38 -10.76
N SER A 29 4.67 -12.55 -10.80
CA SER A 29 5.25 -13.88 -10.65
C SER A 29 5.16 -14.33 -9.21
N GLU A 30 5.02 -15.64 -9.00
CA GLU A 30 5.02 -16.24 -7.68
C GLU A 30 6.33 -15.94 -6.93
N ASP A 31 7.47 -16.09 -7.62
CA ASP A 31 8.80 -15.77 -7.08
C ASP A 31 8.88 -14.35 -6.50
N PHE A 32 8.32 -13.36 -7.21
CA PHE A 32 8.31 -11.98 -6.74
C PHE A 32 7.44 -11.84 -5.50
N LEU A 33 6.22 -12.39 -5.51
CA LEU A 33 5.28 -12.28 -4.38
C LEU A 33 5.84 -12.91 -3.10
N MET A 34 6.52 -14.05 -3.21
CA MET A 34 7.01 -14.79 -2.05
C MET A 34 8.30 -14.21 -1.44
N LYS A 35 9.12 -13.55 -2.25
CA LYS A 35 10.42 -12.99 -1.82
C LYS A 35 10.36 -11.49 -1.53
N GLU A 36 9.69 -10.74 -2.41
CA GLU A 36 9.71 -9.28 -2.46
C GLU A 36 8.33 -8.65 -2.28
N GLY A 37 7.26 -9.45 -2.18
CA GLY A 37 5.88 -8.95 -2.13
C GLY A 37 5.45 -8.34 -0.80
N PHE A 38 6.32 -8.37 0.22
CA PHE A 38 6.02 -7.92 1.59
C PHE A 38 4.75 -8.55 2.19
N ILE A 39 4.42 -9.77 1.76
CA ILE A 39 3.27 -10.53 2.25
C ILE A 39 3.66 -11.25 3.54
N SER A 40 2.86 -11.12 4.60
CA SER A 40 3.11 -11.86 5.84
C SER A 40 2.99 -13.37 5.61
N GLU A 41 3.73 -14.18 6.37
CA GLU A 41 3.80 -15.63 6.15
C GLU A 41 2.41 -16.29 6.20
N GLU A 42 1.53 -15.81 7.06
CA GLU A 42 0.16 -16.32 7.22
C GLU A 42 -0.70 -16.10 5.97
N LEU A 43 -0.36 -15.10 5.14
CA LEU A 43 -1.11 -14.71 3.95
C LEU A 43 -0.54 -15.27 2.65
N LYS A 44 0.68 -15.81 2.65
CA LYS A 44 1.31 -16.36 1.43
C LYS A 44 0.51 -17.50 0.79
N GLY A 45 -0.18 -18.31 1.59
CA GLY A 45 -1.06 -19.38 1.08
C GLY A 45 -2.40 -18.89 0.50
N ALA A 46 -2.76 -17.63 0.70
CA ALA A 46 -4.03 -17.05 0.25
C ALA A 46 -3.93 -16.32 -1.10
N VAL A 47 -2.74 -16.27 -1.71
CA VAL A 47 -2.50 -15.53 -2.95
C VAL A 47 -3.05 -16.32 -4.14
N TRP A 48 -4.34 -16.16 -4.42
CA TRP A 48 -4.98 -16.82 -5.55
C TRP A 48 -4.67 -16.10 -6.87
N LEU A 49 -4.15 -16.84 -7.86
CA LEU A 49 -3.85 -16.39 -9.23
C LEU A 49 -2.75 -15.32 -9.38
N ASN A 50 -2.08 -14.92 -8.29
CA ASN A 50 -1.00 -13.92 -8.29
C ASN A 50 -1.42 -12.55 -8.84
N ILE A 51 -2.69 -12.18 -8.71
CA ILE A 51 -3.23 -10.92 -9.22
C ILE A 51 -3.18 -9.86 -8.13
N GLY A 52 -2.70 -8.67 -8.47
CA GLY A 52 -2.75 -7.49 -7.61
C GLY A 52 -2.97 -6.21 -8.41
N LEU A 53 -2.97 -5.08 -7.70
CA LEU A 53 -3.16 -3.76 -8.28
C LEU A 53 -1.89 -2.93 -8.11
N VAL A 54 -1.45 -2.30 -9.20
CA VAL A 54 -0.51 -1.19 -9.14
C VAL A 54 -1.33 0.09 -9.21
N MET A 55 -1.18 0.95 -8.21
CA MET A 55 -1.98 2.17 -8.07
C MET A 55 -1.08 3.39 -8.16
N LEU A 56 -1.43 4.32 -9.05
CA LEU A 56 -0.88 5.68 -9.07
C LEU A 56 -2.01 6.62 -8.66
N VAL A 57 -1.88 7.24 -7.50
CA VAL A 57 -2.96 8.03 -6.90
C VAL A 57 -2.50 9.47 -6.66
N ASN A 58 -3.30 10.42 -7.12
CA ASN A 58 -3.19 11.84 -6.84
C ASN A 58 -4.26 12.24 -5.83
N TYR A 59 -3.92 12.21 -4.54
CA TYR A 59 -4.80 12.70 -3.49
C TYR A 59 -4.83 14.23 -3.50
N GLN A 60 -6.03 14.78 -3.64
CA GLN A 60 -6.33 16.21 -3.57
C GLN A 60 -6.69 16.63 -2.14
N ASP A 61 -7.25 15.70 -1.36
CA ASP A 61 -7.57 15.86 0.05
C ASP A 61 -7.20 14.59 0.80
N SER A 62 -6.40 14.73 1.86
CA SER A 62 -5.96 13.66 2.76
C SER A 62 -5.71 14.24 4.15
N PRO A 63 -6.23 13.62 5.21
CA PRO A 63 -5.97 14.05 6.59
C PRO A 63 -4.63 13.50 7.13
N VAL A 64 -3.91 12.70 6.34
CA VAL A 64 -2.61 12.06 6.64
C VAL A 64 -1.57 12.36 5.58
#